data_AF-W2CCY1-F1
#
_entry.id   AF-W2CCY1-F1
#
_cell.length_a   1.000
_cell.length_b   1.000
_cell.length_c   1.000
_cell.angle_alpha   90.00
_cell.angle_beta   90.00
_cell.angle_gamma   90.00
#
_symmetry.space_group_name_H-M   'P 1'
#
loop_
_entity.id
_entity.type
_entity.pdbx_description
1 polymer ?
#
loop_
_entity_poly.entity_id
_entity_poly.type
_entity_poly.pdbx_seq_one_letter_code
_entity_poly.pdbx_strand_id
1 'polypeptide(L)'
;MMRQATFERLLAALEAQAEKDRRNGQLMRQVFPEACGMQYDNALLHEAIVEALKREMDDTETDAEGQSWTDYFIYELDYGRKNDYLKAYNADGSEIPLATAADLYRFLVAKQANKHT
;
A
#
# COMPACT_ATOMS: atom_id res chain seq x y z
N MET A 1 2.09 4.18 17.82
CA MET A 1 1.97 4.83 16.51
C MET A 1 3.36 5.08 15.96
N MET A 2 3.62 4.55 14.77
CA MET A 2 4.86 4.75 14.03
C MET A 2 5.07 6.22 13.68
N ARG A 3 6.32 6.69 13.65
CA ARG A 3 6.64 8.05 13.17
C ARG A 3 6.50 8.13 11.65
N GLN A 4 6.00 9.24 11.12
CA GLN A 4 5.85 9.49 9.68
C GLN A 4 7.10 9.11 8.86
N ALA A 5 8.28 9.57 9.27
CA ALA A 5 9.53 9.25 8.56
C ALA A 5 9.85 7.75 8.50
N THR A 6 9.47 6.99 9.53
CA THR A 6 9.63 5.53 9.55
C THR A 6 8.62 4.87 8.62
N PHE A 7 7.38 5.33 8.64
CA PHE A 7 6.31 4.85 7.76
C PHE A 7 6.62 5.07 6.28
N GLU A 8 6.97 6.29 5.90
CA GLU A 8 7.35 6.64 4.52
C GLU A 8 8.55 5.84 4.03
N ARG A 9 9.56 5.66 4.89
CA ARG A 9 10.74 4.85 4.57
C ARG A 9 10.39 3.38 4.33
N LEU A 10 9.48 2.80 5.12
CA LEU A 10 9.05 1.41 4.95
C LEU A 10 8.25 1.23 3.65
N LEU A 11 7.31 2.14 3.35
CA LEU A 11 6.57 2.10 2.08
C LEU A 11 7.50 2.27 0.87
N ALA A 12 8.45 3.20 0.92
CA ALA A 12 9.44 3.37 -0.14
C ALA A 12 10.31 2.11 -0.35
N ALA A 13 10.63 1.39 0.73
CA ALA A 13 11.37 0.13 0.63
C ALA A 13 10.54 -1.00 0.01
N LEU A 14 9.25 -1.10 0.37
CA LEU A 14 8.31 -2.04 -0.25
C LEU A 14 8.11 -1.75 -1.73
N GLU A 15 7.93 -0.48 -2.10
CA GLU A 15 7.83 -0.04 -3.50
C GLU A 15 9.08 -0.40 -4.28
N ALA A 16 10.27 -0.08 -3.75
CA ALA A 16 11.54 -0.41 -4.40
C ALA A 16 11.75 -1.91 -4.60
N GLN A 17 11.30 -2.73 -3.64
CA GLN A 17 11.31 -4.19 -3.75
C GLN A 17 10.34 -4.65 -4.84
N ALA A 18 9.10 -4.14 -4.86
CA ALA A 18 8.11 -4.47 -5.88
C ALA A 18 8.59 -4.09 -7.30
N GLU A 19 9.27 -2.95 -7.47
CA GLU A 19 9.91 -2.56 -8.74
C GLU A 19 11.00 -3.54 -9.17
N LYS A 20 11.82 -4.00 -8.22
CA LYS A 20 12.85 -5.00 -8.48
C LYS A 20 12.22 -6.32 -8.92
N ASP A 21 11.16 -6.76 -8.25
CA ASP A 21 10.49 -8.02 -8.56
C ASP A 21 9.77 -7.96 -9.91
N ARG A 22 9.13 -6.83 -10.24
CA ARG A 22 8.54 -6.61 -11.57
C ARG A 22 9.58 -6.67 -12.69
N ARG A 23 10.74 -6.03 -12.52
CA ARG A 23 11.86 -6.13 -13.49
C ARG A 23 12.39 -7.55 -13.63
N ASN A 24 12.58 -8.26 -12.52
CA ASN A 24 13.01 -9.66 -12.54
C ASN A 24 11.98 -10.56 -13.22
N GLY A 25 10.69 -10.36 -12.96
CA GLY A 25 9.60 -11.07 -13.61
C GLY A 25 9.58 -10.85 -15.14
N GLN A 26 9.85 -9.62 -15.59
CA GLN A 26 10.00 -9.33 -17.02
C GLN A 26 11.20 -10.06 -17.66
N LEU A 27 12.34 -10.11 -16.98
CA LEU A 27 13.51 -10.85 -17.45
C LEU A 27 13.23 -12.35 -17.51
N MET A 28 12.59 -12.92 -16.49
CA MET A 28 12.21 -14.33 -16.47
C MET A 28 11.30 -14.67 -17.65
N ARG A 29 10.32 -13.80 -18.00
CA ARG A 29 9.46 -14.00 -19.18
C ARG A 29 10.24 -14.05 -20.49
N GLN A 30 11.41 -13.41 -20.60
CA GLN A 30 12.24 -13.53 -21.80
C GLN A 30 12.92 -14.91 -21.90
N VAL A 31 13.23 -15.52 -20.76
CA VAL A 31 13.85 -16.86 -20.68
C VAL A 31 12.82 -17.97 -20.83
N PHE A 32 11.63 -17.78 -20.25
CA PHE A 32 10.51 -18.73 -20.32
C PHE A 32 9.28 -18.04 -20.92
N PRO A 33 9.21 -17.88 -22.26
CA PRO A 33 8.16 -17.10 -22.92
C PRO A 33 6.75 -17.69 -22.76
N GLU A 34 6.65 -19.01 -22.59
CA GLU A 34 5.38 -19.70 -22.35
C GLU A 34 4.95 -19.67 -20.87
N ALA A 35 5.83 -19.25 -19.96
CA ALA A 35 5.52 -19.19 -18.55
C ALA A 35 4.83 -17.86 -18.20
N CYS A 36 3.55 -17.95 -17.82
CA CYS A 36 2.78 -16.82 -17.32
C CYS A 36 2.99 -16.62 -15.81
N GLY A 37 2.84 -15.39 -15.33
CA GLY A 37 2.76 -15.12 -13.89
C GLY A 37 4.05 -15.30 -13.07
N MET A 38 5.22 -15.48 -13.70
CA MET A 38 6.47 -15.62 -12.95
C MET A 38 6.80 -14.36 -12.15
N GLN A 39 6.86 -14.51 -10.84
CA GLN A 39 7.21 -13.48 -9.87
C GLN A 39 8.20 -14.08 -8.88
N TYR A 40 8.98 -13.21 -8.23
CA TYR A 40 9.83 -13.63 -7.14
C TYR A 40 8.95 -13.93 -5.91
N ASP A 41 9.12 -15.09 -5.29
CA ASP A 41 8.34 -15.44 -4.10
C ASP A 41 8.96 -14.79 -2.85
N ASN A 42 8.52 -13.57 -2.55
CA ASN A 42 8.81 -12.86 -1.31
C ASN A 42 7.55 -12.54 -0.50
N ALA A 43 6.41 -13.18 -0.83
CA ALA A 43 5.12 -12.89 -0.23
C ALA A 43 5.18 -12.97 1.30
N LEU A 44 5.85 -13.99 1.84
CA LEU A 44 5.97 -14.16 3.29
C LEU A 44 6.59 -12.94 4.00
N LEU A 45 7.64 -12.35 3.43
CA LEU A 45 8.28 -11.17 4.02
C LEU A 45 7.48 -9.90 3.73
N HIS A 46 6.98 -9.76 2.51
CA HIS A 46 6.19 -8.60 2.09
C HIS A 46 4.94 -8.46 2.96
N GLU A 47 4.15 -9.52 3.07
CA GLU A 47 2.91 -9.53 3.84
C GLU A 47 3.16 -9.31 5.33
N ALA A 48 4.24 -9.86 5.89
CA ALA A 48 4.58 -9.61 7.30
C ALA A 48 4.89 -8.14 7.58
N ILE A 49 5.56 -7.44 6.66
CA ILE A 49 5.85 -6.00 6.80
C ILE A 49 4.57 -5.18 6.62
N VAL A 50 3.75 -5.52 5.63
CA VAL A 50 2.47 -4.84 5.38
C VAL A 50 1.52 -5.01 6.56
N GLU A 51 1.43 -6.21 7.13
CA GLU A 51 0.64 -6.46 8.34
C GLU A 51 1.15 -5.68 9.56
N ALA A 52 2.48 -5.59 9.74
CA ALA A 52 3.07 -4.78 10.79
C ALA A 52 2.76 -3.29 10.63
N LEU A 53 2.80 -2.77 9.40
CA LEU A 53 2.41 -1.39 9.09
C LEU A 53 0.94 -1.12 9.47
N LYS A 54 0.02 -2.01 9.06
CA LYS A 54 -1.41 -1.89 9.40
C LYS A 54 -1.63 -1.84 10.90
N ARG A 55 -1.02 -2.76 11.65
CA ARG A 55 -1.17 -2.81 13.12
C ARG A 55 -0.62 -1.57 13.81
N GLU A 56 0.58 -1.13 13.45
CA GLU A 56 1.23 0.04 14.06
C GLU A 56 0.50 1.37 13.75
N MET A 57 -0.27 1.39 12.67
CA MET A 57 -1.09 2.50 12.20
C MET A 57 -2.59 2.29 12.43
N ASP A 58 -2.99 1.35 13.31
CA ASP A 58 -4.41 1.02 13.63
C ASP A 58 -5.33 0.94 12.40
N ASP A 59 -4.77 0.49 11.28
CA ASP A 59 -5.44 0.32 10.00
C ASP A 59 -5.94 -1.12 9.87
N THR A 60 -6.73 -1.53 10.86
CA THR A 60 -7.26 -2.90 10.99
C THR A 60 -8.72 -3.00 10.54
N GLU A 61 -9.40 -1.87 10.33
CA GLU A 61 -10.74 -1.84 9.75
C GLU A 61 -10.63 -2.11 8.25
N THR A 62 -11.39 -3.09 7.79
CA THR A 62 -11.42 -3.47 6.39
C THR A 62 -12.75 -3.15 5.75
N ASP A 63 -12.74 -2.95 4.43
CA ASP A 63 -13.96 -2.90 3.64
C ASP A 63 -14.62 -4.30 3.52
N ALA A 64 -15.65 -4.40 2.68
CA ALA A 64 -16.39 -5.63 2.44
C ALA A 64 -15.55 -6.74 1.78
N GLU A 65 -14.42 -6.40 1.18
CA GLU A 65 -13.49 -7.32 0.53
C GLU A 65 -12.30 -7.67 1.43
N GLY A 66 -12.25 -7.13 2.65
CA GLY A 66 -11.16 -7.39 3.58
C GLY A 66 -9.93 -6.50 3.35
N GLN A 67 -10.06 -5.40 2.59
CA GLN A 67 -8.95 -4.48 2.32
C GLN A 67 -8.90 -3.33 3.32
N SER A 68 -7.70 -3.08 3.86
CA SER A 68 -7.39 -1.87 4.65
C SER A 68 -7.03 -0.68 3.74
N TRP A 69 -6.86 0.51 4.31
CA TRP A 69 -6.39 1.66 3.53
C TRP A 69 -4.96 1.50 3.04
N THR A 70 -4.13 0.81 3.81
CA THR A 70 -2.76 0.43 3.45
C THR A 70 -2.77 -0.52 2.27
N ASP A 71 -3.68 -1.50 2.25
CA ASP A 71 -3.87 -2.40 1.10
C ASP A 71 -4.28 -1.64 -0.15
N TYR A 72 -5.31 -0.81 -0.03
CA TYR A 72 -5.80 0.02 -1.13
C TYR A 72 -4.68 0.90 -1.70
N PHE A 73 -3.86 1.51 -0.85
CA PHE A 73 -2.74 2.33 -1.29
C PHE A 73 -1.65 1.54 -2.02
N ILE A 74 -1.27 0.37 -1.50
CA ILE A 74 -0.20 -0.46 -2.07
C ILE A 74 -0.65 -1.12 -3.37
N TYR A 75 -1.80 -1.80 -3.36
CA TYR A 75 -2.20 -2.70 -4.44
C TYR A 75 -3.10 -2.00 -5.47
N GLU A 76 -4.12 -1.27 -5.02
CA GLU A 76 -5.08 -0.62 -5.93
C GLU A 76 -4.50 0.65 -6.54
N LEU A 77 -3.94 1.53 -5.70
CA LEU A 77 -3.36 2.80 -6.14
C LEU A 77 -1.93 2.69 -6.69
N ASP A 78 -1.30 1.52 -6.61
CA ASP A 78 0.10 1.29 -6.99
C ASP A 78 1.03 2.33 -6.35
N TYR A 79 1.06 2.32 -5.00
CA TYR A 79 1.81 3.27 -4.18
C TYR A 79 1.45 4.75 -4.46
N GLY A 80 0.16 5.01 -4.72
CA GLY A 80 -0.39 6.34 -4.96
C GLY A 80 -0.32 6.85 -6.41
N ARG A 81 0.37 6.13 -7.31
CA ARG A 81 0.55 6.55 -8.71
C ARG A 81 -0.75 6.66 -9.50
N LYS A 82 -1.79 5.94 -9.09
CA LYS A 82 -3.11 5.92 -9.74
C LYS A 82 -4.14 6.81 -9.04
N ASN A 83 -3.73 7.58 -8.01
CA ASN A 83 -4.66 8.42 -7.26
C ASN A 83 -5.20 9.61 -8.08
N ASP A 84 -4.69 9.86 -9.28
CA ASP A 84 -5.25 10.84 -10.22
C ASP A 84 -6.59 10.38 -10.83
N TYR A 85 -6.81 9.07 -11.03
CA TYR A 85 -8.04 8.52 -11.58
C TYR A 85 -8.79 7.54 -10.67
N LEU A 86 -8.12 6.93 -9.68
CA LEU A 86 -8.74 6.16 -8.60
C LEU A 86 -8.84 7.02 -7.34
N LYS A 87 -10.03 7.58 -7.13
CA LYS A 87 -10.34 8.51 -6.04
C LYS A 87 -11.09 7.81 -4.91
N ALA A 88 -10.75 8.19 -3.68
CA ALA A 88 -11.51 7.85 -2.49
C ALA A 88 -12.15 9.12 -1.92
N TYR A 89 -13.31 8.98 -1.27
CA TYR A 89 -14.08 10.11 -0.75
C TYR A 89 -14.53 9.83 0.68
N ASN A 90 -14.57 10.89 1.49
CA ASN A 90 -15.23 10.89 2.78
C ASN A 90 -16.76 10.85 2.60
N ALA A 91 -17.47 10.55 3.68
CA ALA A 91 -18.94 10.53 3.68
C ALA A 91 -19.58 11.88 3.32
N ASP A 92 -18.87 13.00 3.54
CA ASP A 92 -19.31 14.35 3.16
C ASP A 92 -19.03 14.69 1.68
N GLY A 93 -18.47 13.75 0.92
CA GLY A 93 -18.12 13.92 -0.49
C GLY A 93 -16.78 14.61 -0.73
N SER A 94 -16.04 14.99 0.30
CA SER A 94 -14.68 15.51 0.14
C SER A 94 -13.71 14.41 -0.29
N GLU A 95 -12.82 14.71 -1.23
CA GLU A 95 -11.79 13.77 -1.69
C GLU A 95 -10.77 13.48 -0.59
N ILE A 96 -10.38 12.22 -0.46
CA ILE A 96 -9.29 11.78 0.41
C ILE A 96 -8.00 11.78 -0.41
N PRO A 97 -7.03 12.66 -0.12
CA PRO A 97 -5.74 12.65 -0.79
C PRO A 97 -4.98 11.37 -0.45
N LEU A 98 -4.54 10.63 -1.46
CA LEU A 98 -3.77 9.37 -1.31
C LEU A 98 -2.68 9.25 -2.38
N ALA A 99 -2.12 10.38 -2.83
CA ALA A 99 -1.11 10.40 -3.89
C ALA A 99 0.29 9.99 -3.39
N THR A 100 0.56 10.11 -2.09
CA THR A 100 1.86 9.83 -1.49
C THR A 100 1.74 9.04 -0.19
N ALA A 101 2.83 8.39 0.23
CA ALA A 101 2.92 7.75 1.55
C ALA A 101 2.66 8.75 2.70
N ALA A 102 3.05 10.02 2.52
CA ALA A 102 2.79 11.08 3.49
C ALA A 102 1.29 11.41 3.59
N ASP A 103 0.56 11.36 2.47
CA ASP A 103 -0.90 11.53 2.46
C ASP A 103 -1.59 10.40 3.20
N LEU A 104 -1.24 9.15 2.90
CA LEU A 104 -1.77 7.99 3.61
C LEU A 104 -1.49 8.08 5.11
N TYR A 105 -0.27 8.44 5.51
CA TYR A 105 0.08 8.60 6.93
C TYR A 105 -0.83 9.64 7.61
N ARG A 106 -0.98 10.83 7.02
CA ARG A 106 -1.84 11.89 7.57
C ARG A 106 -3.29 11.43 7.69
N PHE A 107 -3.79 10.73 6.69
CA PHE A 107 -5.13 10.19 6.68
C PHE A 107 -5.34 9.19 7.82
N LEU A 108 -4.45 8.21 7.97
CA LEU A 108 -4.54 7.20 9.04
C LEU A 108 -4.48 7.83 10.43
N VAL A 109 -3.59 8.81 10.64
CA VAL A 109 -3.50 9.56 11.90
C VAL A 109 -4.80 10.31 12.20
N ALA A 110 -5.37 11.00 11.22
CA ALA A 110 -6.62 11.73 11.40
C ALA A 110 -7.79 10.78 11.69
N LYS A 111 -7.86 9.64 10.99
CA LYS A 111 -8.89 8.62 11.22
C LYS A 111 -8.83 8.07 12.65
N GLN A 112 -7.64 7.77 13.17
CA GLN A 112 -7.49 7.32 14.55
C GLN A 112 -7.91 8.37 15.58
N ALA A 113 -7.53 9.63 15.39
CA ALA A 113 -7.94 10.72 16.28
C ALA A 113 -9.47 10.80 16.41
N ASN A 114 -10.18 10.62 15.30
CA ASN A 114 -11.63 10.65 15.25
C ASN A 114 -12.31 9.41 15.86
N LYS A 115 -11.64 8.25 15.95
CA LYS A 115 -12.19 7.05 16.64
C LYS A 115 -12.31 7.23 18.16
N HIS A 116 -11.54 8.16 18.73
CA HIS A 116 -11.48 8.40 20.17
C HIS A 116 -12.23 9.66 20.62
N THR A 117 -13.04 10.25 19.74
CA THR A 117 -13.88 11.43 20.03
C THR A 117 -15.35 11.02 19.95
#